data_AF-A0A7X8MA51-F1
#
_entry.id   AF-A0A7X8MA51-F1
#
_cell.length_a   1.000
_cell.length_b   1.000
_cell.length_c   1.000
_cell.angle_alpha   90.00
_cell.angle_beta   90.00
_cell.angle_gamma   90.00
#
_symmetry.space_group_name_H-M   'P 1'
#
loop_
_entity.id
_entity.type
_entity.pdbx_description
1 polymer ?
#
loop_
_entity_poly.entity_id
_entity_poly.type
_entity_poly.pdbx_seq_one_letter_code
_entity_poly.pdbx_strand_id
1 'polypeptide(L)'
;MKKKIWLALLPLLLAGCLERKMVINSHDPMDLELVRKSVPSVINPGRSYVLAVAVNGASADDIALVSLDILSETTMTKLMSMNLYDDGDKAHPGNGDVIAFDGVYTGQLLWPSTFTGPGTLIFEFSIPGASISPLRISVLSLAVHPPEITSLVCPDALPSGFSGFKTITVTVADSTGLDDILCVLMSGFQNGVVLFSDTLYDNGAGGDLIAGDGVCTLQMDSTYAAGKQGEYELRFHALDKAGLSSAATSRKMIISNSAPTIVKVTMAQQVDRPASGTVTFLIEAQVSDPQGSGDIKWVRLSWKKPDNSYPSASPYLLYDNGLPFDLSKWDYGYRGDVTANDGVYSIRGVFDSGNLLGEYTLGFQAEDLVGNRTEEIFYKVMLIDD
;
A
#
# COMPACT_ATOMS: atom_id res chain seq x y z
N MET A 1 22.69 21.82 -7.14
CA MET A 1 23.17 21.14 -5.92
C MET A 1 22.40 19.84 -5.74
N LYS A 2 23.05 18.69 -5.95
CA LYS A 2 22.44 17.36 -5.88
C LYS A 2 22.56 16.82 -4.45
N LYS A 3 21.46 16.74 -3.70
CA LYS A 3 21.41 16.01 -2.42
C LYS A 3 21.19 14.53 -2.72
N LYS A 4 22.21 13.70 -2.47
CA LYS A 4 22.08 12.24 -2.45
C LYS A 4 21.59 11.84 -1.06
N ILE A 5 20.35 11.38 -0.96
CA ILE A 5 19.83 10.74 0.25
C ILE A 5 20.15 9.25 0.12
N TRP A 6 21.04 8.78 0.97
CA TRP A 6 21.27 7.35 1.19
C TRP A 6 20.18 6.87 2.15
N LEU A 7 19.17 6.16 1.65
CA LEU A 7 18.28 5.35 2.47
C LEU A 7 18.91 3.96 2.59
N ALA A 8 19.56 3.70 3.72
CA ALA A 8 19.90 2.34 4.11
C ALA A 8 18.62 1.66 4.59
N LEU A 9 18.03 0.80 3.75
CA LEU A 9 17.00 -0.14 4.18
C LEU A 9 17.68 -1.22 5.04
N LEU A 10 17.50 -1.11 6.35
CA LEU A 10 17.77 -2.20 7.29
C LEU A 10 16.54 -3.11 7.28
N PRO A 11 16.63 -4.40 6.94
CA PRO A 11 15.54 -5.32 7.20
C PRO A 11 15.50 -5.59 8.71
N LEU A 12 14.46 -5.08 9.39
CA LEU A 12 14.09 -5.57 10.72
C LEU A 12 13.60 -7.01 10.58
N LEU A 13 14.52 -7.96 10.71
CA LEU A 13 14.21 -9.34 11.03
C LEU A 13 13.71 -9.38 12.48
N LEU A 14 12.40 -9.25 12.67
CA LEU A 14 11.74 -9.67 13.90
C LEU A 14 11.75 -11.19 13.92
N ALA A 15 12.90 -11.77 14.24
CA ALA A 15 12.95 -13.13 14.78
C ALA A 15 12.20 -13.08 16.12
N GLY A 16 11.08 -13.81 16.21
CA GLY A 16 10.41 -14.05 17.48
C GLY A 16 11.43 -14.64 18.46
N CYS A 17 11.92 -13.81 19.38
CA CYS A 17 12.79 -14.27 20.46
C CYS A 17 11.97 -15.18 21.35
N LEU A 18 12.07 -16.49 21.14
CA LEU A 18 11.77 -17.47 22.16
C LEU A 18 12.70 -17.17 23.34
N GLU A 19 12.12 -16.80 24.48
CA GLU A 19 12.85 -16.49 25.70
C GLU A 19 13.57 -17.76 26.19
N ARG A 20 14.87 -17.88 25.91
CA ARG A 20 15.72 -19.00 26.34
C ARG A 20 16.50 -18.56 27.58
N LYS A 21 16.32 -19.28 28.69
CA LYS A 21 17.07 -19.05 29.93
C LYS A 21 18.05 -20.20 30.11
N MET A 22 19.30 -19.89 30.46
CA MET A 22 20.25 -20.92 30.86
C MET A 22 19.70 -21.67 32.07
N VAL A 23 19.58 -22.99 31.95
CA VAL A 23 19.17 -23.85 33.06
C VAL A 23 20.30 -23.86 34.09
N ILE A 24 20.03 -23.34 35.28
CA ILE A 24 20.92 -23.47 36.44
C ILE A 24 20.58 -24.80 37.09
N ASN A 25 21.52 -25.76 37.01
CA ASN A 25 21.39 -27.11 37.54
C ASN A 25 20.81 -27.15 38.98
N SER A 26 19.67 -27.84 39.15
CA SER A 26 19.29 -28.47 40.41
C SER A 26 18.69 -29.85 40.12
N HIS A 27 19.32 -30.88 40.70
CA HIS A 27 19.02 -32.30 40.52
C HIS A 27 17.59 -32.73 40.89
N ASP A 28 17.00 -33.61 40.09
CA ASP A 28 16.59 -34.97 40.48
C ASP A 28 16.49 -35.85 39.20
N PRO A 29 17.01 -37.09 39.15
CA PRO A 29 16.98 -37.92 37.95
C PRO A 29 15.67 -38.70 37.91
N MET A 30 14.55 -38.06 37.60
CA MET A 30 13.33 -38.79 37.24
C MET A 30 12.60 -38.15 36.07
N ASP A 31 12.34 -39.01 35.09
CA ASP A 31 11.50 -38.86 33.91
C ASP A 31 11.97 -37.81 32.89
N LEU A 32 12.92 -38.25 32.05
CA LEU A 32 13.23 -37.61 30.78
C LEU A 32 11.95 -37.43 29.95
N GLU A 33 11.66 -36.20 29.55
CA GLU A 33 10.47 -35.86 28.77
C GLU A 33 10.84 -35.01 27.55
N LEU A 34 10.26 -35.36 26.40
CA LEU A 34 10.33 -34.55 25.19
C LEU A 34 9.14 -33.58 25.13
N VAL A 35 9.43 -32.28 25.02
CA VAL A 35 8.41 -31.22 24.99
C VAL A 35 8.49 -30.46 23.66
N ARG A 36 7.33 -30.31 23.00
CA ARG A 36 7.21 -29.47 21.80
C ARG A 36 7.61 -28.02 22.11
N LYS A 37 8.48 -27.43 21.29
CA LYS A 37 8.77 -25.98 21.31
C LYS A 37 8.31 -25.30 20.02
N SER A 38 8.93 -25.66 18.89
CA SER A 38 8.60 -25.12 17.57
C SER A 38 8.44 -26.29 16.60
N VAL A 39 7.21 -26.72 16.35
CA VAL A 39 6.90 -27.73 15.33
C VAL A 39 5.69 -27.20 14.56
N PRO A 40 5.77 -27.04 13.23
CA PRO A 40 4.68 -26.49 12.44
C PRO A 40 3.48 -27.44 12.45
N SER A 41 2.26 -26.91 12.41
CA SER A 41 1.04 -27.70 12.22
C SER A 41 0.81 -28.10 10.75
N VAL A 42 1.45 -27.39 9.82
CA VAL A 42 1.36 -27.61 8.37
C VAL A 42 2.76 -27.53 7.74
N ILE A 43 3.07 -28.45 6.83
CA ILE A 43 4.25 -28.40 5.99
C ILE A 43 3.89 -28.50 4.51
N ASN A 44 4.74 -27.98 3.65
CA ASN A 44 4.49 -27.82 2.23
C ASN A 44 5.69 -28.28 1.40
N PRO A 45 5.46 -28.99 0.28
CA PRO A 45 6.54 -29.49 -0.57
C PRO A 45 7.48 -28.36 -1.02
N GLY A 46 8.79 -28.58 -0.85
CA GLY A 46 9.84 -27.62 -1.23
C GLY A 46 10.09 -26.49 -0.23
N ARG A 47 9.37 -26.41 0.89
CA ARG A 47 9.58 -25.40 1.94
C ARG A 47 10.53 -25.88 3.03
N SER A 48 11.17 -24.93 3.71
CA SER A 48 12.06 -25.19 4.84
C SER A 48 11.44 -24.72 6.16
N TYR A 49 11.64 -25.52 7.21
CA TYR A 49 11.07 -25.32 8.54
C TYR A 49 12.18 -25.45 9.58
N VAL A 50 12.19 -24.57 10.59
CA VAL A 50 13.02 -24.74 11.78
C VAL A 50 12.18 -25.45 12.85
N LEU A 51 12.64 -26.62 13.24
CA LEU A 51 12.02 -27.46 14.24
C LEU A 51 12.79 -27.31 15.56
N ALA A 52 12.08 -27.30 16.67
CA ALA A 52 12.66 -27.28 18.00
C ALA A 52 11.83 -28.13 18.97
N VAL A 53 12.53 -28.95 19.74
CA VAL A 53 11.98 -29.71 20.88
C VAL A 53 12.91 -29.53 22.07
N ALA A 54 12.34 -29.48 23.27
CA ALA A 54 13.11 -29.44 24.49
C ALA A 54 13.17 -30.82 25.12
N VAL A 55 14.31 -31.14 25.73
CA VAL A 55 14.43 -32.30 26.62
C VAL A 55 14.47 -31.80 28.06
N ASN A 56 13.48 -32.19 28.85
CA ASN A 56 13.45 -31.92 30.28
C ASN A 56 14.02 -33.12 31.04
N GLY A 57 14.63 -32.88 32.21
CA GLY A 57 15.09 -33.93 33.12
C GLY A 57 16.47 -34.53 32.80
N ALA A 58 17.17 -34.03 31.78
CA ALA A 58 18.56 -34.37 31.49
C ALA A 58 19.51 -33.20 31.82
N SER A 59 20.77 -33.49 32.14
CA SER A 59 21.83 -32.50 31.96
C SER A 59 22.03 -32.28 30.46
N ALA A 60 22.23 -31.03 30.04
CA ALA A 60 22.42 -30.70 28.62
C ALA A 60 23.63 -31.41 27.98
N ASP A 61 24.59 -31.87 28.78
CA ASP A 61 25.76 -32.62 28.33
C ASP A 61 25.49 -34.13 28.07
N ASP A 62 24.34 -34.66 28.50
CA ASP A 62 24.09 -36.12 28.50
C ASP A 62 23.46 -36.64 27.19
N ILE A 63 22.93 -35.74 26.35
CA ILE A 63 22.17 -36.12 25.16
C ILE A 63 22.75 -35.46 23.93
N ALA A 64 23.39 -36.26 23.08
CA ALA A 64 24.09 -35.77 21.89
C ALA A 64 23.14 -35.27 20.80
N LEU A 65 21.95 -35.87 20.66
CA LEU A 65 20.95 -35.51 19.66
C LEU A 65 19.55 -36.01 20.01
N VAL A 66 18.55 -35.39 19.40
CA VAL A 66 17.19 -35.92 19.30
C VAL A 66 16.94 -36.35 17.85
N SER A 67 16.42 -37.56 17.65
CA SER A 67 16.07 -38.06 16.32
C SER A 67 14.61 -37.74 16.01
N LEU A 68 14.35 -37.23 14.82
CA LEU A 68 13.02 -37.05 14.26
C LEU A 68 12.81 -38.08 13.15
N ASP A 69 11.81 -38.93 13.31
CA ASP A 69 11.24 -39.76 12.26
C ASP A 69 9.92 -39.15 11.77
N ILE A 70 9.79 -38.95 10.46
CA ILE A 70 8.54 -38.49 9.86
C ILE A 70 7.84 -39.67 9.22
N LEU A 71 6.65 -39.97 9.70
CA LEU A 71 5.85 -41.13 9.31
C LEU A 71 4.59 -40.65 8.58
N SER A 72 4.13 -41.42 7.60
CA SER A 72 2.76 -41.29 7.08
C SER A 72 1.78 -41.78 8.15
N GLU A 73 0.78 -40.98 8.52
CA GLU A 73 -0.20 -41.38 9.56
C GLU A 73 -1.03 -42.60 9.12
N THR A 74 -1.39 -42.68 7.83
CA THR A 74 -2.23 -43.76 7.29
C THR A 74 -1.52 -45.10 7.24
N THR A 75 -0.25 -45.10 6.82
CA THR A 75 0.50 -46.34 6.56
C THR A 75 1.54 -46.66 7.65
N MET A 76 1.81 -45.71 8.55
CA MET A 76 2.90 -45.77 9.54
C MET A 76 4.26 -46.04 8.91
N THR A 77 4.42 -45.79 7.61
CA THR A 77 5.68 -45.96 6.90
C THR A 77 6.54 -44.74 7.14
N LYS A 78 7.79 -44.98 7.55
CA LYS A 78 8.81 -43.94 7.67
C LYS A 78 9.11 -43.35 6.29
N LEU A 79 8.92 -42.04 6.18
CA LEU A 79 9.17 -41.26 4.96
C LEU A 79 10.58 -40.69 4.96
N MET A 80 11.03 -40.18 6.11
CA MET A 80 12.37 -39.65 6.30
C MET A 80 12.75 -39.57 7.78
N SER A 81 14.04 -39.35 8.02
CA SER A 81 14.59 -39.11 9.36
C SER A 81 15.59 -37.96 9.32
N MET A 82 15.70 -37.24 10.43
CA MET A 82 16.75 -36.25 10.65
C MET A 82 17.14 -36.19 12.13
N ASN A 83 18.25 -35.52 12.42
CA ASN A 83 18.71 -35.28 13.79
C ASN A 83 18.57 -33.79 14.13
N LEU A 84 18.23 -33.52 15.38
CA LEU A 84 18.20 -32.20 15.99
C LEU A 84 19.31 -32.12 17.04
N TYR A 85 19.95 -30.97 17.16
CA TYR A 85 21.15 -30.75 17.97
C TYR A 85 20.97 -29.54 18.89
N ASP A 86 21.65 -29.58 20.03
CA ASP A 86 21.73 -28.51 21.04
C ASP A 86 23.21 -28.11 21.18
N ASP A 87 23.76 -27.50 20.13
CA ASP A 87 25.20 -27.26 19.97
C ASP A 87 25.55 -25.80 19.61
N GLY A 88 24.55 -24.91 19.62
CA GLY A 88 24.68 -23.50 19.27
C GLY A 88 25.18 -23.29 17.83
N ASP A 89 24.76 -24.16 16.90
CA ASP A 89 25.15 -24.18 15.47
C ASP A 89 26.65 -24.43 15.22
N LYS A 90 27.42 -24.78 16.27
CA LYS A 90 28.88 -24.82 16.19
C LYS A 90 29.40 -26.11 15.56
N ALA A 91 28.84 -27.26 15.94
CA ALA A 91 29.27 -28.55 15.40
C ALA A 91 28.48 -28.93 14.14
N HIS A 92 27.24 -28.47 14.02
CA HIS A 92 26.37 -28.72 12.87
C HIS A 92 25.79 -27.41 12.30
N PRO A 93 26.56 -26.68 11.48
CA PRO A 93 26.13 -25.39 10.93
C PRO A 93 24.85 -25.50 10.10
N GLY A 94 23.94 -24.54 10.28
CA GLY A 94 22.62 -24.50 9.67
C GLY A 94 21.54 -25.32 10.38
N ASN A 95 21.77 -25.83 11.60
CA ASN A 95 20.73 -26.57 12.34
C ASN A 95 19.68 -25.66 13.01
N GLY A 96 19.97 -24.35 13.10
CA GLY A 96 19.08 -23.33 13.64
C GLY A 96 19.17 -23.15 15.15
N ASP A 97 20.13 -23.78 15.83
CA ASP A 97 20.31 -23.67 17.25
C ASP A 97 21.19 -22.46 17.58
N VAL A 98 20.82 -21.66 18.56
CA VAL A 98 21.47 -20.37 18.83
C VAL A 98 22.24 -20.39 20.15
N ILE A 99 21.88 -21.30 21.06
CA ILE A 99 22.48 -21.38 22.40
C ILE A 99 22.78 -22.84 22.68
N ALA A 100 24.07 -23.19 22.67
CA ALA A 100 24.50 -24.54 22.98
C ALA A 100 24.17 -24.93 24.44
N PHE A 101 23.78 -26.19 24.61
CA PHE A 101 23.54 -26.84 25.90
C PHE A 101 22.44 -26.18 26.73
N ASP A 102 21.39 -25.66 26.08
CA ASP A 102 20.22 -25.08 26.75
C ASP A 102 19.04 -26.08 26.90
N GLY A 103 19.23 -27.32 26.45
CA GLY A 103 18.23 -28.39 26.44
C GLY A 103 17.25 -28.30 25.28
N VAL A 104 17.42 -27.36 24.34
CA VAL A 104 16.56 -27.18 23.15
C VAL A 104 17.29 -27.66 21.91
N TYR A 105 16.84 -28.79 21.39
CA TYR A 105 17.38 -29.39 20.18
C TYR A 105 16.66 -28.82 18.97
N THR A 106 17.41 -28.27 18.02
CA THR A 106 16.85 -27.71 16.78
C THR A 106 17.37 -28.41 15.53
N GLY A 107 16.58 -28.32 14.46
CA GLY A 107 16.99 -28.78 13.15
C GLY A 107 16.24 -28.07 12.03
N GLN A 108 16.89 -27.91 10.89
CA GLN A 108 16.28 -27.36 9.69
C GLN A 108 15.77 -28.50 8.79
N LEU A 109 14.44 -28.60 8.66
CA LEU A 109 13.77 -29.55 7.76
C LEU A 109 13.52 -28.89 6.41
N LEU A 110 14.08 -29.44 5.32
CA LEU A 110 13.63 -29.14 3.96
C LEU A 110 12.63 -30.23 3.54
N TRP A 111 11.34 -29.88 3.43
CA TRP A 111 10.33 -30.85 3.03
C TRP A 111 10.46 -31.15 1.53
N PRO A 112 10.65 -32.42 1.10
CA PRO A 112 10.93 -32.72 -0.29
C PRO A 112 9.78 -32.31 -1.22
N SER A 113 10.11 -31.69 -2.36
CA SER A 113 9.14 -31.30 -3.39
C SER A 113 8.47 -32.49 -4.08
N THR A 114 9.04 -33.69 -3.95
CA THR A 114 8.52 -34.95 -4.50
C THR A 114 7.35 -35.53 -3.71
N PHE A 115 7.14 -35.11 -2.46
CA PHE A 115 5.94 -35.47 -1.71
C PHE A 115 4.77 -34.65 -2.23
N THR A 116 3.91 -35.27 -3.03
CA THR A 116 2.73 -34.61 -3.61
C THR A 116 1.47 -35.03 -2.89
N GLY A 117 0.55 -34.08 -2.74
CA GLY A 117 -0.81 -34.31 -2.24
C GLY A 117 -1.00 -34.05 -0.74
N PRO A 118 -2.26 -33.81 -0.34
CA PRO A 118 -2.60 -33.63 1.06
C PRO A 118 -2.47 -34.95 1.84
N GLY A 119 -1.92 -34.89 3.04
CA GLY A 119 -1.84 -36.05 3.93
C GLY A 119 -1.42 -35.69 5.34
N THR A 120 -1.88 -36.45 6.32
CA THR A 120 -1.43 -36.29 7.71
C THR A 120 -0.16 -37.09 7.94
N LEU A 121 0.80 -36.45 8.61
CA LEU A 121 2.09 -37.01 9.00
C LEU A 121 2.18 -37.07 10.51
N ILE A 122 2.99 -37.99 11.01
CA ILE A 122 3.40 -38.04 12.41
C ILE A 122 4.88 -37.67 12.47
N PHE A 123 5.18 -36.56 13.14
CA PHE A 123 6.54 -36.21 13.54
C PHE A 123 6.80 -36.91 14.87
N GLU A 124 7.60 -37.96 14.84
CA GLU A 124 7.98 -38.77 15.99
C GLU A 124 9.40 -38.41 16.43
N PHE A 125 9.51 -37.75 17.58
CA PHE A 125 10.78 -37.40 18.19
C PHE A 125 11.18 -38.46 19.22
N SER A 126 12.42 -38.90 19.18
CA SER A 126 12.97 -39.91 20.09
C SER A 126 14.42 -39.62 20.46
N ILE A 127 14.86 -40.10 21.62
CA ILE A 127 16.24 -39.98 22.08
C ILE A 127 16.93 -41.35 21.89
N PRO A 128 17.93 -41.47 21.00
CA PRO A 128 18.57 -42.75 20.74
C PRO A 128 19.14 -43.39 22.01
N GLY A 129 18.76 -44.63 22.29
CA GLY A 129 19.24 -45.40 23.44
C GLY A 129 18.57 -45.07 24.78
N ALA A 130 17.70 -44.05 24.84
CA ALA A 130 16.91 -43.75 26.04
C ALA A 130 15.62 -44.58 26.06
N SER A 131 15.23 -45.06 27.24
CA SER A 131 13.96 -45.79 27.44
C SER A 131 12.82 -44.82 27.78
N ILE A 132 12.53 -43.88 26.87
CA ILE A 132 11.42 -42.93 26.99
C ILE A 132 10.41 -43.11 25.87
N SER A 133 9.16 -42.73 26.11
CA SER A 133 8.15 -42.70 25.06
C SER A 133 8.44 -41.56 24.08
N PRO A 134 8.33 -41.80 22.75
CA PRO A 134 8.58 -40.76 21.78
C PRO A 134 7.47 -39.69 21.81
N LEU A 135 7.83 -38.44 21.54
CA LEU A 135 6.88 -37.36 21.34
C LEU A 135 6.34 -37.43 19.92
N ARG A 136 5.03 -37.61 19.76
CA ARG A 136 4.35 -37.66 18.47
C ARG A 136 3.51 -36.42 18.24
N ILE A 137 3.69 -35.77 17.10
CA ILE A 137 2.94 -34.57 16.71
C ILE A 137 2.35 -34.81 15.31
N SER A 138 1.03 -34.68 15.18
CA SER A 138 0.38 -34.71 13.87
C SER A 138 0.61 -33.40 13.12
N VAL A 139 1.09 -33.52 11.88
CA VAL A 139 1.44 -32.40 10.98
C VAL A 139 0.78 -32.64 9.64
N LEU A 140 0.11 -31.62 9.08
CA LEU A 140 -0.55 -31.74 7.78
C LEU A 140 0.43 -31.39 6.66
N SER A 141 0.64 -32.29 5.70
CA SER A 141 1.30 -31.95 4.43
C SER A 141 0.25 -31.45 3.45
N LEU A 142 0.38 -30.21 2.95
CA LEU A 142 -0.52 -29.65 1.94
C LEU A 142 0.23 -29.34 0.65
N ALA A 143 -0.37 -29.66 -0.49
CA ALA A 143 0.13 -29.22 -1.79
C ALA A 143 0.03 -27.69 -1.88
N VAL A 144 1.08 -27.05 -2.38
CA VAL A 144 1.07 -25.61 -2.63
C VAL A 144 0.37 -25.36 -3.95
N HIS A 145 -0.77 -24.70 -3.88
CA HIS A 145 -1.48 -24.16 -5.03
C HIS A 145 -1.51 -22.64 -4.91
N PRO A 146 -1.50 -21.90 -6.04
CA PRO A 146 -1.75 -20.47 -6.01
C PRO A 146 -3.08 -20.16 -5.31
N PRO A 147 -3.23 -18.96 -4.74
CA PRO A 147 -4.48 -18.57 -4.12
C PRO A 147 -5.61 -18.54 -5.14
N GLU A 148 -6.85 -18.61 -4.65
CA GLU A 148 -8.06 -18.55 -5.47
C GLU A 148 -8.95 -17.39 -5.02
N ILE A 149 -9.50 -16.65 -5.98
CA ILE A 149 -10.54 -15.65 -5.71
C ILE A 149 -11.89 -16.37 -5.70
N THR A 150 -12.56 -16.41 -4.54
CA THR A 150 -13.82 -17.12 -4.35
C THR A 150 -15.04 -16.19 -4.44
N SER A 151 -14.86 -14.91 -4.16
CA SER A 151 -15.91 -13.89 -4.31
C SER A 151 -15.30 -12.53 -4.67
N LEU A 152 -16.05 -11.73 -5.43
CA LEU A 152 -15.69 -10.36 -5.80
C LEU A 152 -16.95 -9.51 -5.80
N VAL A 153 -16.99 -8.53 -4.89
CA VAL A 153 -18.02 -7.50 -4.81
C VAL A 153 -17.39 -6.18 -5.22
N CYS A 154 -17.89 -5.63 -6.32
CA CYS A 154 -17.44 -4.37 -6.90
C CYS A 154 -18.68 -3.55 -7.26
N PRO A 155 -18.71 -2.23 -7.01
CA PRO A 155 -19.77 -1.39 -7.52
C PRO A 155 -19.72 -1.34 -9.05
N ASP A 156 -20.89 -1.31 -9.70
CA ASP A 156 -20.97 -1.16 -11.17
C ASP A 156 -20.57 0.25 -11.62
N ALA A 157 -20.68 1.24 -10.73
CA ALA A 157 -20.33 2.62 -11.02
C ALA A 157 -19.82 3.37 -9.77
N LEU A 158 -18.93 4.32 -10.02
CA LEU A 158 -18.53 5.38 -9.09
C LEU A 158 -19.07 6.71 -9.63
N PRO A 159 -20.17 7.23 -9.06
CA PRO A 159 -20.74 8.51 -9.46
C PRO A 159 -19.79 9.67 -9.14
N SER A 160 -19.88 10.77 -9.89
CA SER A 160 -19.12 11.97 -9.56
C SER A 160 -19.54 12.55 -8.20
N GLY A 161 -18.59 13.00 -7.38
CA GLY A 161 -18.85 13.67 -6.11
C GLY A 161 -19.58 12.83 -5.06
N PHE A 162 -19.52 11.50 -5.12
CA PHE A 162 -20.25 10.66 -4.19
C PHE A 162 -19.83 10.92 -2.73
N SER A 163 -20.81 10.94 -1.82
CA SER A 163 -20.55 11.15 -0.40
C SER A 163 -20.13 9.86 0.31
N GLY A 164 -19.24 9.98 1.29
CA GLY A 164 -18.79 8.86 2.11
C GLY A 164 -17.86 7.93 1.33
N PHE A 165 -17.94 6.64 1.64
CA PHE A 165 -17.03 5.64 1.07
C PHE A 165 -17.77 4.57 0.27
N LYS A 166 -17.12 4.07 -0.76
CA LYS A 166 -17.45 2.83 -1.49
C LYS A 166 -16.32 1.84 -1.28
N THR A 167 -16.62 0.55 -1.35
CA THR A 167 -15.63 -0.51 -1.18
C THR A 167 -15.66 -1.48 -2.34
N ILE A 168 -14.49 -2.00 -2.68
CA ILE A 168 -14.34 -3.25 -3.44
C ILE A 168 -13.85 -4.29 -2.43
N THR A 169 -14.51 -5.44 -2.40
CA THR A 169 -14.10 -6.55 -1.54
C THR A 169 -13.86 -7.80 -2.38
N VAL A 170 -12.77 -8.49 -2.07
CA VAL A 170 -12.36 -9.73 -2.73
C VAL A 170 -12.11 -10.77 -1.66
N THR A 171 -12.88 -11.85 -1.69
CA THR A 171 -12.67 -13.00 -0.82
C THR A 171 -11.70 -13.96 -1.49
N VAL A 172 -10.67 -14.33 -0.77
CA VAL A 172 -9.62 -15.24 -1.24
C VAL A 172 -9.56 -16.49 -0.37
N ALA A 173 -9.10 -17.57 -0.97
CA ALA A 173 -8.74 -18.80 -0.26
C ALA A 173 -7.35 -19.22 -0.71
N ASP A 174 -6.57 -19.80 0.20
CA ASP A 174 -5.28 -20.39 -0.12
C ASP A 174 -5.17 -21.81 0.43
N SER A 175 -4.51 -22.67 -0.33
CA SER A 175 -4.25 -24.06 0.05
C SER A 175 -3.38 -24.21 1.31
N THR A 176 -2.61 -23.19 1.67
CA THR A 176 -1.70 -23.16 2.81
C THR A 176 -2.20 -22.31 3.99
N GLY A 177 -3.41 -21.76 3.87
CA GLY A 177 -4.08 -20.95 4.88
C GLY A 177 -4.06 -19.46 4.55
N LEU A 178 -5.00 -18.72 5.16
CA LEU A 178 -5.19 -17.29 4.89
C LEU A 178 -3.99 -16.43 5.30
N ASP A 179 -3.23 -16.87 6.30
CA ASP A 179 -2.00 -16.23 6.72
C ASP A 179 -0.93 -16.20 5.61
N ASP A 180 -1.03 -17.03 4.56
CA ASP A 180 -0.10 -16.99 3.42
C ASP A 180 -0.52 -15.98 2.34
N ILE A 181 -1.73 -15.43 2.39
CA ILE A 181 -2.14 -14.36 1.47
C ILE A 181 -1.30 -13.11 1.73
N LEU A 182 -0.77 -12.54 0.65
CA LEU A 182 -0.05 -11.26 0.69
C LEU A 182 -1.00 -10.09 0.41
N CYS A 183 -1.72 -10.14 -0.71
CA CYS A 183 -2.67 -9.10 -1.12
C CYS A 183 -3.50 -9.54 -2.34
N VAL A 184 -4.44 -8.69 -2.75
CA VAL A 184 -5.05 -8.74 -4.10
C VAL A 184 -4.61 -7.52 -4.89
N LEU A 185 -4.03 -7.75 -6.06
CA LEU A 185 -3.69 -6.70 -7.02
C LEU A 185 -4.87 -6.43 -7.94
N MET A 186 -5.26 -5.17 -8.05
CA MET A 186 -6.27 -4.69 -8.99
C MET A 186 -5.62 -3.83 -10.06
N SER A 187 -6.02 -4.00 -11.32
CA SER A 187 -5.60 -3.14 -12.43
C SER A 187 -6.80 -2.69 -13.26
N GLY A 188 -6.88 -1.39 -13.55
CA GLY A 188 -7.93 -0.80 -14.37
C GLY A 188 -7.47 -0.63 -15.82
N PHE A 189 -8.21 -1.27 -16.74
CA PHE A 189 -7.92 -1.24 -18.16
C PHE A 189 -8.94 -0.40 -18.93
N GLN A 190 -8.45 0.32 -19.93
CA GLN A 190 -9.26 0.86 -21.02
C GLN A 190 -8.58 0.51 -22.34
N ASN A 191 -9.35 -0.03 -23.30
CA ASN A 191 -8.84 -0.45 -24.61
C ASN A 191 -7.61 -1.38 -24.53
N GLY A 192 -7.56 -2.25 -23.52
CA GLY A 192 -6.46 -3.19 -23.29
C GLY A 192 -5.19 -2.58 -22.66
N VAL A 193 -5.17 -1.27 -22.37
CA VAL A 193 -4.05 -0.58 -21.71
C VAL A 193 -4.35 -0.44 -20.22
N VAL A 194 -3.39 -0.78 -19.36
CA VAL A 194 -3.46 -0.50 -17.93
C VAL A 194 -3.30 1.00 -17.72
N LEU A 195 -4.30 1.64 -17.09
CA LEU A 195 -4.26 3.07 -16.78
C LEU A 195 -3.97 3.33 -15.30
N PHE A 196 -4.33 2.40 -14.42
CA PHE A 196 -4.02 2.47 -12.99
C PHE A 196 -4.00 1.08 -12.37
N SER A 197 -3.40 0.97 -11.20
CA SER A 197 -3.38 -0.23 -10.38
C SER A 197 -3.47 0.14 -8.91
N ASP A 198 -4.12 -0.73 -8.14
CA ASP A 198 -4.30 -0.61 -6.70
C ASP A 198 -4.08 -1.96 -6.02
N THR A 199 -3.95 -1.93 -4.69
CA THR A 199 -3.79 -3.14 -3.88
C THR A 199 -4.85 -3.17 -2.79
N LEU A 200 -5.52 -4.31 -2.66
CA LEU A 200 -6.45 -4.61 -1.60
C LEU A 200 -5.72 -5.44 -0.55
N TYR A 201 -5.98 -5.15 0.73
CA TYR A 201 -5.34 -5.83 1.86
C TYR A 201 -6.39 -6.44 2.79
N ASP A 202 -6.00 -7.53 3.44
CA ASP A 202 -6.71 -8.18 4.54
C ASP A 202 -5.87 -7.94 5.81
N ASN A 203 -6.05 -6.77 6.43
CA ASN A 203 -5.19 -6.28 7.51
C ASN A 203 -5.93 -5.46 8.58
N GLY A 204 -7.26 -5.42 8.54
CA GLY A 204 -8.11 -4.66 9.47
C GLY A 204 -7.99 -3.14 9.32
N ALA A 205 -7.51 -2.64 8.19
CA ALA A 205 -7.35 -1.21 7.89
C ALA A 205 -7.87 -0.85 6.50
N GLY A 206 -8.02 0.45 6.21
CA GLY A 206 -8.39 0.91 4.86
C GLY A 206 -9.77 0.43 4.37
N GLY A 207 -10.71 0.25 5.30
CA GLY A 207 -12.06 -0.27 5.04
C GLY A 207 -12.21 -1.77 5.23
N ASP A 208 -11.10 -2.49 5.42
CA ASP A 208 -11.15 -3.88 5.90
C ASP A 208 -11.53 -3.92 7.39
N LEU A 209 -12.48 -4.78 7.74
CA LEU A 209 -13.08 -4.82 9.08
C LEU A 209 -12.38 -5.80 10.01
N ILE A 210 -11.87 -6.92 9.49
CA ILE A 210 -11.32 -8.02 10.30
C ILE A 210 -10.06 -8.54 9.62
N ALA A 211 -8.91 -8.28 10.23
CA ALA A 211 -7.64 -8.76 9.71
C ALA A 211 -7.54 -10.30 9.73
N GLY A 212 -7.07 -10.88 8.63
CA GLY A 212 -6.82 -12.31 8.44
C GLY A 212 -8.07 -13.14 8.19
N ASP A 213 -9.19 -12.52 7.80
CA ASP A 213 -10.45 -13.23 7.54
C ASP A 213 -10.60 -13.71 6.08
N GLY A 214 -9.61 -13.40 5.23
CA GLY A 214 -9.59 -13.74 3.81
C GLY A 214 -10.34 -12.73 2.94
N VAL A 215 -10.77 -11.58 3.46
CA VAL A 215 -11.48 -10.54 2.71
C VAL A 215 -10.57 -9.33 2.49
N CYS A 216 -9.91 -9.29 1.33
CA CYS A 216 -9.12 -8.13 0.95
C CYS A 216 -10.05 -6.98 0.53
N THR A 217 -9.84 -5.79 1.11
CA THR A 217 -10.70 -4.61 0.86
C THR A 217 -9.91 -3.42 0.31
N LEU A 218 -10.52 -2.67 -0.61
CA LEU A 218 -10.14 -1.31 -0.99
C LEU A 218 -11.31 -0.37 -0.71
N GLN A 219 -11.08 0.65 0.11
CA GLN A 219 -12.01 1.74 0.35
C GLN A 219 -11.68 2.94 -0.55
N MET A 220 -12.71 3.54 -1.12
CA MET A 220 -12.61 4.66 -2.06
C MET A 220 -13.58 5.77 -1.63
N ASP A 221 -13.12 7.01 -1.68
CA ASP A 221 -13.97 8.21 -1.63
C ASP A 221 -14.06 8.88 -3.01
N SER A 222 -14.71 10.04 -3.10
CA SER A 222 -14.89 10.75 -4.38
C SER A 222 -13.58 11.09 -5.08
N THR A 223 -12.48 11.22 -4.34
CA THR A 223 -11.16 11.56 -4.90
C THR A 223 -10.54 10.43 -5.71
N TYR A 224 -11.00 9.19 -5.51
CA TYR A 224 -10.56 8.04 -6.28
C TYR A 224 -10.82 8.22 -7.79
N ALA A 225 -11.86 8.98 -8.16
CA ALA A 225 -12.19 9.28 -9.56
C ALA A 225 -11.35 10.42 -10.17
N ALA A 226 -10.42 11.03 -9.43
CA ALA A 226 -9.50 12.03 -9.97
C ALA A 226 -8.64 11.42 -11.10
N GLY A 227 -8.58 12.11 -12.23
CA GLY A 227 -7.89 11.69 -13.45
C GLY A 227 -8.50 10.47 -14.13
N LYS A 228 -9.69 10.01 -13.73
CA LYS A 228 -10.34 8.79 -14.26
C LYS A 228 -11.75 9.09 -14.74
N GLN A 229 -12.09 8.62 -15.94
CA GLN A 229 -13.43 8.78 -16.51
C GLN A 229 -13.74 7.65 -17.51
N GLY A 230 -14.99 7.20 -17.50
CA GLY A 230 -15.53 6.24 -18.46
C GLY A 230 -15.62 4.81 -17.92
N GLU A 231 -15.84 3.87 -18.83
CA GLU A 231 -15.90 2.44 -18.51
C GLU A 231 -14.47 1.88 -18.37
N TYR A 232 -14.22 1.11 -17.30
CA TYR A 232 -12.98 0.39 -17.06
C TYR A 232 -13.27 -1.10 -16.91
N GLU A 233 -12.39 -1.94 -17.46
CA GLU A 233 -12.29 -3.35 -17.11
C GLU A 233 -11.30 -3.47 -15.94
N LEU A 234 -11.79 -3.78 -14.75
CA LEU A 234 -10.96 -4.06 -13.58
C LEU A 234 -10.57 -5.55 -13.59
N ARG A 235 -9.29 -5.85 -13.47
CA ARG A 235 -8.76 -7.22 -13.31
C ARG A 235 -8.11 -7.40 -11.96
N PHE A 236 -8.37 -8.55 -11.36
CA PHE A 236 -7.96 -8.89 -10.00
C PHE A 236 -7.15 -10.18 -9.98
N HIS A 237 -6.06 -10.18 -9.22
CA HIS A 237 -5.22 -11.35 -8.95
C HIS A 237 -4.86 -11.39 -7.47
N ALA A 238 -5.12 -12.51 -6.80
CA ALA A 238 -4.61 -12.75 -5.45
C ALA A 238 -3.15 -13.19 -5.54
N LEU A 239 -2.32 -12.72 -4.61
CA LEU A 239 -0.90 -13.04 -4.50
C LEU A 239 -0.65 -13.60 -3.10
N ASP A 240 0.04 -14.74 -3.02
CA ASP A 240 0.52 -15.28 -1.74
C ASP A 240 1.91 -14.73 -1.39
N LYS A 241 2.41 -15.04 -0.19
CA LYS A 241 3.76 -14.65 0.26
C LYS A 241 4.87 -15.44 -0.44
N ALA A 242 4.54 -16.51 -1.15
CA ALA A 242 5.43 -17.24 -2.05
C ALA A 242 5.67 -16.52 -3.39
N GLY A 243 4.78 -15.59 -3.76
CA GLY A 243 4.74 -14.93 -5.06
C GLY A 243 3.93 -15.69 -6.12
N LEU A 244 3.14 -16.71 -5.76
CA LEU A 244 2.19 -17.36 -6.67
C LEU A 244 0.92 -16.51 -6.79
N SER A 245 0.39 -16.45 -8.01
CA SER A 245 -0.77 -15.63 -8.36
C SER A 245 -1.97 -16.50 -8.75
N SER A 246 -3.16 -16.08 -8.32
CA SER A 246 -4.43 -16.64 -8.79
C SER A 246 -4.65 -16.41 -10.29
N ALA A 247 -5.60 -17.16 -10.85
CA ALA A 247 -6.23 -16.79 -12.12
C ALA A 247 -6.89 -15.40 -12.01
N ALA A 248 -6.95 -14.68 -13.13
CA ALA A 248 -7.54 -13.35 -13.20
C ALA A 248 -9.07 -13.43 -13.08
N THR A 249 -9.65 -12.59 -12.23
CA THR A 249 -11.10 -12.30 -12.27
C THR A 249 -11.32 -10.88 -12.77
N SER A 250 -12.34 -10.65 -13.60
CA SER A 250 -12.61 -9.31 -14.16
C SER A 250 -14.01 -8.80 -13.84
N ARG A 251 -14.15 -7.49 -13.68
CA ARG A 251 -15.43 -6.77 -13.54
C ARG A 251 -15.37 -5.45 -14.31
N LYS A 252 -16.52 -5.01 -14.83
CA LYS A 252 -16.63 -3.68 -15.41
C LYS A 252 -17.06 -2.69 -14.34
N MET A 253 -16.54 -1.47 -14.42
CA MET A 253 -16.96 -0.37 -13.56
C MET A 253 -16.95 0.94 -14.36
N ILE A 254 -17.99 1.75 -14.21
CA ILE A 254 -18.07 3.08 -14.83
C ILE A 254 -17.65 4.13 -13.80
N ILE A 255 -16.62 4.91 -14.11
CA ILE A 255 -16.19 6.03 -13.27
C ILE A 255 -16.69 7.33 -13.92
N SER A 256 -17.47 8.09 -13.15
CA SER A 256 -17.97 9.41 -13.56
C SER A 256 -17.14 10.50 -12.91
N ASN A 257 -16.75 11.47 -13.73
CA ASN A 257 -15.99 12.65 -13.34
C ASN A 257 -16.72 13.87 -13.92
N SER A 258 -16.76 14.99 -13.20
CA SER A 258 -17.51 16.18 -13.60
C SER A 258 -16.67 17.42 -13.44
N ALA A 259 -16.92 18.39 -14.32
CA ALA A 259 -16.16 19.63 -14.35
C ALA A 259 -16.07 20.32 -12.97
N PRO A 260 -14.97 21.06 -12.73
CA PRO A 260 -14.88 21.92 -11.58
C PRO A 260 -15.99 22.98 -11.56
N THR A 261 -16.09 23.72 -10.45
CA THR A 261 -16.95 24.88 -10.33
C THR A 261 -16.15 26.03 -9.76
N ILE A 262 -16.23 27.19 -10.41
CA ILE A 262 -15.73 28.46 -9.85
C ILE A 262 -16.77 28.94 -8.84
N VAL A 263 -16.46 28.79 -7.56
CA VAL A 263 -17.36 29.09 -6.44
C VAL A 263 -17.44 30.59 -6.19
N LYS A 264 -16.29 31.27 -6.23
CA LYS A 264 -16.19 32.71 -5.91
C LYS A 264 -14.97 33.32 -6.59
N VAL A 265 -15.10 34.57 -7.03
CA VAL A 265 -13.96 35.39 -7.44
C VAL A 265 -13.87 36.62 -6.53
N THR A 266 -12.67 36.91 -6.03
CA THR A 266 -12.36 38.11 -5.24
C THR A 266 -11.32 38.93 -5.97
N MET A 267 -11.64 40.17 -6.31
CA MET A 267 -10.72 41.10 -6.95
C MET A 267 -11.16 42.56 -6.74
N ALA A 268 -10.26 43.50 -7.01
CA ALA A 268 -10.61 44.92 -7.05
C ALA A 268 -11.60 45.20 -8.20
N GLN A 269 -12.61 46.04 -7.95
CA GLN A 269 -13.55 46.50 -8.99
C GLN A 269 -13.06 47.77 -9.69
N GLN A 270 -12.18 48.52 -9.03
CA GLN A 270 -11.54 49.72 -9.55
C GLN A 270 -10.09 49.76 -9.07
N VAL A 271 -9.21 50.24 -9.93
CA VAL A 271 -7.79 50.49 -9.63
C VAL A 271 -7.42 51.84 -10.20
N ASP A 272 -6.69 52.63 -9.42
CA ASP A 272 -6.18 53.93 -9.86
C ASP A 272 -4.88 53.71 -10.62
N ARG A 273 -4.78 54.30 -11.82
CA ARG A 273 -3.60 54.16 -12.67
C ARG A 273 -2.45 54.93 -12.05
N PRO A 274 -1.26 54.32 -11.88
CA PRO A 274 -0.14 55.01 -11.27
C PRO A 274 0.40 56.09 -12.22
N ALA A 275 0.74 57.26 -11.69
CA ALA A 275 1.41 58.31 -12.47
C ALA A 275 2.81 57.87 -12.99
N SER A 276 3.47 56.96 -12.27
CA SER A 276 4.71 56.29 -12.70
C SER A 276 4.89 54.94 -11.98
N GLY A 277 5.66 54.02 -12.56
CA GLY A 277 5.88 52.69 -11.99
C GLY A 277 4.72 51.73 -12.24
N THR A 278 4.46 50.84 -11.30
CA THR A 278 3.38 49.84 -11.38
C THR A 278 2.52 49.82 -10.13
N VAL A 279 1.22 49.56 -10.31
CA VAL A 279 0.28 49.21 -9.24
C VAL A 279 -0.10 47.74 -9.40
N THR A 280 -0.30 47.04 -8.28
CA THR A 280 -0.74 45.64 -8.31
C THR A 280 -1.92 45.41 -7.39
N PHE A 281 -2.79 44.48 -7.77
CA PHE A 281 -3.95 44.07 -7.00
C PHE A 281 -4.13 42.57 -7.10
N LEU A 282 -4.66 41.96 -6.03
CA LEU A 282 -4.84 40.51 -5.95
C LEU A 282 -6.15 40.12 -6.63
N ILE A 283 -6.09 39.02 -7.38
CA ILE A 283 -7.22 38.35 -8.02
C ILE A 283 -7.19 36.90 -7.55
N GLU A 284 -8.28 36.46 -6.94
CA GLU A 284 -8.44 35.12 -6.37
C GLU A 284 -9.68 34.46 -6.98
N ALA A 285 -9.56 33.19 -7.35
CA ALA A 285 -10.66 32.34 -7.77
C ALA A 285 -10.72 31.11 -6.86
N GLN A 286 -11.77 31.01 -6.05
CA GLN A 286 -12.08 29.80 -5.29
C GLN A 286 -12.72 28.79 -6.23
N VAL A 287 -12.10 27.62 -6.37
CA VAL A 287 -12.56 26.55 -7.26
C VAL A 287 -12.76 25.28 -6.44
N SER A 288 -13.86 24.59 -6.71
CA SER A 288 -14.18 23.30 -6.10
C SER A 288 -14.39 22.27 -7.20
N ASP A 289 -13.93 21.05 -6.97
CA ASP A 289 -14.15 19.93 -7.88
C ASP A 289 -14.81 18.76 -7.12
N PRO A 290 -15.83 18.08 -7.70
CA PRO A 290 -16.46 16.91 -7.07
C PRO A 290 -15.49 15.75 -6.76
N GLN A 291 -14.38 15.63 -7.50
CA GLN A 291 -13.30 14.67 -7.29
C GLN A 291 -12.18 15.21 -6.38
N GLY A 292 -12.38 16.39 -5.77
CA GLY A 292 -11.42 17.03 -4.89
C GLY A 292 -10.41 17.91 -5.63
N SER A 293 -9.74 18.80 -4.89
CA SER A 293 -8.84 19.81 -5.47
C SER A 293 -7.67 19.23 -6.26
N GLY A 294 -7.24 18.01 -5.95
CA GLY A 294 -6.21 17.29 -6.69
C GLY A 294 -6.60 16.92 -8.12
N ASP A 295 -7.90 16.97 -8.47
CA ASP A 295 -8.37 16.73 -9.83
C ASP A 295 -8.37 17.99 -10.71
N ILE A 296 -8.16 19.17 -10.13
CA ILE A 296 -8.09 20.41 -10.90
C ILE A 296 -6.74 20.49 -11.59
N LYS A 297 -6.76 20.53 -12.93
CA LYS A 297 -5.56 20.61 -13.76
C LYS A 297 -5.04 22.03 -13.90
N TRP A 298 -5.94 22.99 -14.14
CA TRP A 298 -5.59 24.40 -14.22
C TRP A 298 -6.78 25.30 -13.94
N VAL A 299 -6.47 26.52 -13.50
CA VAL A 299 -7.39 27.66 -13.46
C VAL A 299 -6.75 28.79 -14.25
N ARG A 300 -7.50 29.40 -15.17
CA ARG A 300 -6.98 30.45 -16.05
C ARG A 300 -7.85 31.69 -16.07
N LEU A 301 -7.21 32.81 -16.38
CA LEU A 301 -7.80 34.13 -16.52
C LEU A 301 -7.52 34.69 -17.92
N SER A 302 -8.57 34.92 -18.70
CA SER A 302 -8.51 35.76 -19.90
C SER A 302 -8.57 37.24 -19.51
N TRP A 303 -7.75 38.08 -20.14
CA TRP A 303 -7.63 39.50 -19.82
C TRP A 303 -7.95 40.36 -21.03
N LYS A 304 -9.18 40.86 -21.14
CA LYS A 304 -9.60 41.69 -22.26
C LYS A 304 -9.50 43.17 -21.90
N LYS A 305 -8.78 43.94 -22.72
CA LYS A 305 -8.57 45.38 -22.56
C LYS A 305 -9.79 46.19 -23.01
N PRO A 306 -9.88 47.49 -22.65
CA PRO A 306 -10.97 48.37 -23.07
C PRO A 306 -11.14 48.49 -24.59
N ASP A 307 -10.05 48.35 -25.35
CA ASP A 307 -10.06 48.35 -26.83
C ASP A 307 -10.45 47.01 -27.45
N ASN A 308 -10.94 46.05 -26.64
CA ASN A 308 -11.24 44.67 -26.99
C ASN A 308 -10.05 43.77 -27.37
N SER A 309 -8.81 44.27 -27.28
CA SER A 309 -7.62 43.44 -27.48
C SER A 309 -7.28 42.61 -26.24
N TYR A 310 -6.44 41.59 -26.40
CA TYR A 310 -5.88 40.79 -25.31
C TYR A 310 -4.37 41.01 -25.22
N PRO A 311 -3.77 41.02 -24.00
CA PRO A 311 -2.33 40.84 -23.85
C PRO A 311 -1.87 39.53 -24.51
N SER A 312 -0.65 39.51 -25.04
CA SER A 312 -0.07 38.31 -25.68
C SER A 312 0.06 37.11 -24.74
N ALA A 313 0.17 37.37 -23.43
CA ALA A 313 0.26 36.34 -22.40
C ALA A 313 -1.11 35.86 -21.86
N SER A 314 -2.22 36.43 -22.35
CA SER A 314 -3.56 35.96 -22.01
C SER A 314 -3.91 34.69 -22.82
N PRO A 315 -4.50 33.65 -22.21
CA PRO A 315 -4.92 33.57 -20.80
C PRO A 315 -3.75 33.26 -19.85
N TYR A 316 -3.84 33.82 -18.64
CA TYR A 316 -2.87 33.62 -17.57
C TYR A 316 -3.27 32.45 -16.67
N LEU A 317 -2.31 31.67 -16.19
CA LEU A 317 -2.54 30.66 -15.15
C LEU A 317 -2.61 31.30 -13.76
N LEU A 318 -3.58 30.86 -12.96
CA LEU A 318 -3.67 31.12 -11.54
C LEU A 318 -3.10 29.91 -10.78
N TYR A 319 -2.59 30.14 -9.57
CA TYR A 319 -1.88 29.12 -8.80
C TYR A 319 -2.39 29.06 -7.36
N ASP A 320 -2.49 27.84 -6.85
CA ASP A 320 -2.77 27.49 -5.46
C ASP A 320 -1.51 26.81 -4.90
N ASN A 321 -0.46 27.60 -4.67
CA ASN A 321 0.91 27.12 -4.41
C ASN A 321 1.59 27.75 -3.19
N GLY A 322 0.92 28.66 -2.46
CA GLY A 322 1.44 29.34 -1.28
C GLY A 322 2.68 30.20 -1.54
N LEU A 323 2.93 30.62 -2.79
CA LEU A 323 4.06 31.48 -3.13
C LEU A 323 3.67 32.97 -3.13
N PRO A 324 4.46 33.82 -2.41
CA PRO A 324 4.20 35.25 -2.36
C PRO A 324 4.38 35.90 -3.74
N PHE A 325 3.93 37.15 -3.86
CA PHE A 325 4.09 37.90 -5.09
C PHE A 325 5.55 38.36 -5.24
N ASP A 326 6.16 38.04 -6.36
CA ASP A 326 7.48 38.52 -6.77
C ASP A 326 7.51 38.64 -8.30
N LEU A 327 7.40 39.86 -8.82
CA LEU A 327 7.32 40.12 -10.26
C LEU A 327 8.57 39.61 -11.00
N SER A 328 9.73 39.58 -10.35
CA SER A 328 10.98 39.08 -10.94
C SER A 328 10.98 37.55 -11.12
N LYS A 329 10.08 36.86 -10.45
CA LYS A 329 9.91 35.40 -10.49
C LYS A 329 8.59 35.00 -11.13
N TRP A 330 8.08 35.82 -12.05
CA TRP A 330 6.81 35.58 -12.71
C TRP A 330 6.76 34.16 -13.33
N ASP A 331 7.77 33.75 -14.09
CA ASP A 331 7.75 32.44 -14.75
C ASP A 331 7.88 31.24 -13.79
N TYR A 332 8.14 31.49 -12.51
CA TYR A 332 8.23 30.47 -11.46
C TYR A 332 6.97 30.37 -10.59
N GLY A 333 5.87 31.02 -10.99
CA GLY A 333 4.57 30.91 -10.30
C GLY A 333 4.43 31.78 -9.05
N TYR A 334 5.31 32.77 -8.83
CA TYR A 334 5.20 33.74 -7.72
C TYR A 334 4.09 34.76 -8.02
N ARG A 335 2.86 34.33 -7.77
CA ARG A 335 1.63 35.03 -8.18
C ARG A 335 0.92 35.73 -7.04
N GLY A 336 1.38 35.56 -5.81
CA GLY A 336 0.78 36.18 -4.63
C GLY A 336 -0.24 35.30 -3.94
N ASP A 337 -0.09 33.98 -4.06
CA ASP A 337 -0.90 33.00 -3.36
C ASP A 337 -0.34 32.78 -1.95
N VAL A 338 -1.18 32.88 -0.93
CA VAL A 338 -0.72 32.94 0.48
C VAL A 338 -0.76 31.58 1.18
N THR A 339 -1.61 30.67 0.73
CA THR A 339 -1.81 29.34 1.32
C THR A 339 -1.85 28.30 0.21
N ALA A 340 -1.01 27.27 0.26
CA ALA A 340 -1.00 26.24 -0.78
C ALA A 340 -2.08 25.17 -0.54
N ASN A 341 -2.68 24.70 -1.64
CA ASN A 341 -3.70 23.66 -1.72
C ASN A 341 -4.98 23.94 -0.91
N ASP A 342 -5.41 25.21 -0.84
CA ASP A 342 -6.64 25.60 -0.15
C ASP A 342 -7.85 25.75 -1.09
N GLY A 343 -7.66 25.48 -2.39
CA GLY A 343 -8.67 25.62 -3.43
C GLY A 343 -8.87 27.06 -3.91
N VAL A 344 -8.02 28.00 -3.47
CA VAL A 344 -8.00 29.39 -3.94
C VAL A 344 -6.82 29.57 -4.88
N TYR A 345 -7.13 29.82 -6.14
CA TYR A 345 -6.12 30.05 -7.17
C TYR A 345 -5.92 31.55 -7.32
N SER A 346 -4.66 32.00 -7.25
CA SER A 346 -4.32 33.42 -7.13
C SER A 346 -3.43 33.93 -8.28
N ILE A 347 -3.62 35.20 -8.65
CA ILE A 347 -2.76 35.98 -9.53
C ILE A 347 -2.79 37.47 -9.15
N ARG A 348 -1.68 38.18 -9.38
CA ARG A 348 -1.63 39.64 -9.29
C ARG A 348 -1.87 40.27 -10.65
N GLY A 349 -2.90 41.11 -10.72
CA GLY A 349 -3.06 42.09 -11.80
C GLY A 349 -1.99 43.17 -11.67
N VAL A 350 -1.40 43.59 -12.79
CA VAL A 350 -0.35 44.61 -12.83
C VAL A 350 -0.76 45.67 -13.85
N PHE A 351 -0.84 46.92 -13.39
CA PHE A 351 -1.02 48.07 -14.26
C PHE A 351 0.18 49.03 -14.16
N ASP A 352 0.51 49.70 -15.24
CA ASP A 352 1.47 50.78 -15.37
C ASP A 352 0.81 52.05 -15.94
N SER A 353 1.58 53.14 -16.00
CA SER A 353 1.10 54.44 -16.52
C SER A 353 0.71 54.39 -18.01
N GLY A 354 1.14 53.37 -18.76
CA GLY A 354 0.86 53.19 -20.18
C GLY A 354 -0.38 52.35 -20.48
N ASN A 355 -1.01 51.74 -19.47
CA ASN A 355 -2.24 50.99 -19.66
C ASN A 355 -3.44 51.90 -20.01
N LEU A 356 -4.34 51.36 -20.85
CA LEU A 356 -5.52 52.06 -21.32
C LEU A 356 -6.51 52.25 -20.17
N LEU A 357 -6.97 53.48 -19.97
CA LEU A 357 -8.09 53.73 -19.06
C LEU A 357 -9.36 53.07 -19.57
N GLY A 358 -10.22 52.68 -18.64
CA GLY A 358 -11.54 52.12 -18.92
C GLY A 358 -11.74 50.74 -18.33
N GLU A 359 -12.75 50.04 -18.86
CA GLU A 359 -13.20 48.76 -18.33
C GLU A 359 -12.43 47.58 -18.96
N TYR A 360 -11.78 46.79 -18.11
CA TYR A 360 -11.18 45.52 -18.47
C TYR A 360 -12.15 44.39 -18.12
N THR A 361 -12.28 43.41 -19.01
CA THR A 361 -13.10 42.21 -18.80
C THR A 361 -12.20 41.01 -18.51
N LEU A 362 -12.42 40.36 -17.37
CA LEU A 362 -11.62 39.26 -16.83
C LEU A 362 -12.47 37.99 -16.87
N GLY A 363 -12.09 37.02 -17.71
CA GLY A 363 -12.82 35.75 -17.85
C GLY A 363 -12.12 34.60 -17.15
N PHE A 364 -12.83 33.85 -16.31
CA PHE A 364 -12.27 32.77 -15.51
C PHE A 364 -12.79 31.42 -15.97
N GLN A 365 -11.89 30.45 -16.10
CA GLN A 365 -12.24 29.07 -16.44
C GLN A 365 -11.34 28.09 -15.67
N ALA A 366 -11.87 26.92 -15.35
CA ALA A 366 -11.08 25.80 -14.84
C ALA A 366 -11.28 24.53 -15.70
N GLU A 367 -10.28 23.64 -15.67
CA GLU A 367 -10.29 22.32 -16.30
C GLU A 367 -9.79 21.28 -15.29
N ASP A 368 -10.41 20.11 -15.26
CA ASP A 368 -9.95 18.96 -14.48
C ASP A 368 -8.91 18.11 -15.25
N LEU A 369 -8.41 17.02 -14.65
CA LEU A 369 -7.41 16.15 -15.26
C LEU A 369 -7.95 15.33 -16.45
N VAL A 370 -9.27 15.11 -16.53
CA VAL A 370 -9.92 14.35 -17.61
C VAL A 370 -10.42 15.23 -18.75
N GLY A 371 -10.31 16.55 -18.59
CA GLY A 371 -10.58 17.55 -19.61
C GLY A 371 -11.98 18.17 -19.56
N ASN A 372 -12.79 17.91 -18.52
CA ASN A 372 -14.04 18.66 -18.36
C ASN A 372 -13.71 20.10 -17.93
N ARG A 373 -14.52 21.05 -18.42
CA ARG A 373 -14.27 22.48 -18.25
C ARG A 373 -15.50 23.17 -17.69
N THR A 374 -15.24 24.22 -16.92
CA THR A 374 -16.29 25.17 -16.57
C THR A 374 -16.66 26.01 -17.78
N GLU A 375 -17.88 26.55 -17.79
CA GLU A 375 -18.15 27.76 -18.57
C GLU A 375 -17.26 28.90 -18.10
N GLU A 376 -16.96 29.84 -18.99
CA GLU A 376 -16.17 31.01 -18.64
C GLU A 376 -17.04 32.05 -17.94
N ILE A 377 -16.62 32.49 -16.75
CA ILE A 377 -17.34 33.50 -15.95
C ILE A 377 -16.60 34.83 -16.05
N PHE A 378 -17.31 35.91 -16.38
CA PHE A 378 -16.71 37.22 -16.61
C PHE A 378 -16.95 38.19 -15.46
N TYR A 379 -15.90 38.90 -15.09
CA TYR A 379 -15.92 40.02 -14.16
C TYR A 379 -15.26 41.24 -14.79
N LYS A 380 -15.46 42.41 -14.18
CA LYS A 380 -14.96 43.68 -14.70
C LYS A 380 -14.13 44.40 -13.65
N VAL A 381 -13.06 45.04 -14.09
CA VAL A 381 -12.26 45.98 -13.30
C VAL A 381 -12.08 47.26 -14.09
N MET A 382 -12.33 48.40 -13.45
CA MET A 382 -12.15 49.71 -14.06
C MET A 382 -10.77 50.28 -13.71
N LEU A 383 -10.00 50.67 -14.73
CA LEU A 383 -8.78 51.45 -14.54
C LEU A 383 -9.14 52.93 -14.77
N ILE A 384 -8.98 53.75 -13.75
CA ILE A 384 -9.23 55.20 -13.81
C ILE A 384 -7.93 55.99 -13.64
N ASP A 385 -7.94 57.27 -14.00
CA ASP A 385 -6.85 58.17 -13.61
C ASP A 385 -7.02 58.53 -12.12
N ASP A 386 -5.89 58.73 -11.45
CA ASP A 386 -5.80 59.23 -10.08
C ASP A 386 -6.36 60.66 -9.94
#